data_AF-A0A9D4VF43-F1
#
_entry.id   AF-A0A9D4VF43-F1
#
_cell.length_a   1.000
_cell.length_b   1.000
_cell.length_c   1.000
_cell.angle_alpha   90.00
_cell.angle_beta   90.00
_cell.angle_gamma   90.00
#
_symmetry.space_group_name_H-M   'P 1'
#
loop_
_entity.id
_entity.type
_entity.pdbx_description
1 polymer ?
#
loop_
_entity_poly.entity_id
_entity_poly.type
_entity_poly.pdbx_seq_one_letter_code
_entity_poly.pdbx_strand_id
1 'polypeptide(L)'
;MALEGTQPVDLARHPSGIVPTLQNIVSTVNMDCRLELKTIALHARNAEYNPKRFAAVIMRIRDPKTTALIFASGKMVCTGAKSEQQSKLAARKYARIIQKLGFPAQFKDFKIQNIVGSCDVKFPIRLEGLAYAHGHFSSYEPECQDQR
;
A
#
# COMPACT_ATOMS: atom_id res chain seq x y z
N MET A 1 -21.07 -20.10 -14.88
CA MET A 1 -19.65 -19.76 -15.13
C MET A 1 -19.62 -18.73 -16.24
N ALA A 2 -19.54 -17.44 -15.89
CA ALA A 2 -19.38 -16.38 -16.88
C ALA A 2 -17.88 -16.12 -17.02
N LEU A 3 -17.35 -16.31 -18.23
CA LEU A 3 -16.01 -15.88 -18.61
C LEU A 3 -16.03 -14.35 -18.65
N GLU A 4 -15.47 -13.69 -17.63
CA GLU A 4 -15.23 -12.25 -17.69
C GLU A 4 -14.24 -11.99 -18.82
N GLY A 5 -14.72 -11.28 -19.85
CA GLY A 5 -13.95 -10.98 -21.06
C GLY A 5 -12.68 -10.21 -20.73
N THR A 6 -11.54 -10.83 -21.00
CA THR A 6 -10.24 -10.16 -21.04
C THR A 6 -10.33 -9.09 -22.11
N GLN A 7 -10.34 -7.81 -21.70
CA GLN A 7 -10.17 -6.73 -22.66
C GLN A 7 -8.85 -6.94 -23.41
N PRO A 8 -8.81 -6.71 -24.72
CA PRO A 8 -7.58 -6.86 -25.49
C PRO A 8 -6.49 -5.95 -24.89
N VAL A 9 -5.31 -6.52 -24.69
CA VAL A 9 -4.16 -5.77 -24.18
C VAL A 9 -3.75 -4.76 -25.25
N ASP A 10 -3.60 -3.50 -24.85
CA ASP A 10 -3.06 -2.46 -25.71
C ASP A 10 -1.56 -2.72 -25.96
N LEU A 11 -1.26 -3.30 -27.12
CA LEU A 11 0.11 -3.66 -27.52
C LEU A 11 1.01 -2.45 -27.75
N ALA A 12 0.46 -1.25 -27.97
CA ALA A 12 1.26 -0.03 -28.06
C ALA A 12 1.85 0.36 -26.69
N ARG A 13 1.12 0.08 -25.61
CA ARG A 13 1.57 0.31 -24.22
C ARG A 13 2.27 -0.89 -23.62
N HIS A 14 1.91 -2.10 -24.05
CA HIS A 14 2.46 -3.36 -23.56
C HIS A 14 2.93 -4.24 -24.73
N PRO A 15 4.12 -3.97 -25.31
CA PRO A 15 4.62 -4.74 -26.45
C PRO A 15 4.81 -6.23 -26.18
N SER A 16 5.05 -6.61 -24.92
CA SER A 16 5.16 -8.01 -24.49
C SER A 16 3.81 -8.75 -24.42
N GLY A 17 2.69 -8.03 -24.53
CA GLY A 17 1.34 -8.58 -24.27
C GLY A 17 1.05 -8.88 -22.80
N ILE A 18 2.00 -8.63 -21.89
CA ILE A 18 1.87 -8.91 -20.45
C ILE A 18 1.60 -7.60 -19.71
N VAL A 19 0.50 -7.55 -18.96
CA VAL A 19 0.15 -6.43 -18.09
C VAL A 19 0.48 -6.80 -16.63
N PRO A 20 1.43 -6.13 -15.96
CA PRO A 20 1.69 -6.35 -14.55
C PRO A 20 0.47 -6.05 -13.68
N THR A 21 0.27 -6.86 -12.65
CA THR A 21 -0.82 -6.70 -11.69
C THR A 21 -0.35 -5.86 -10.51
N LEU A 22 -1.13 -4.85 -10.13
CA LEU A 22 -0.86 -4.07 -8.92
C LEU A 22 -1.24 -4.88 -7.68
N GLN A 23 -0.26 -5.08 -6.79
CA GLN A 23 -0.41 -5.87 -5.58
C GLN A 23 -0.63 -5.00 -4.34
N ASN A 24 0.05 -3.85 -4.28
CA ASN A 24 -0.05 -2.96 -3.14
C ASN A 24 0.28 -1.52 -3.52
N ILE A 25 -0.43 -0.58 -2.91
CA ILE A 25 -0.16 0.84 -2.99
C ILE A 25 -0.01 1.39 -1.59
N VAL A 26 1.05 2.18 -1.41
CA VAL A 26 1.34 2.93 -0.19
C VAL A 26 1.12 4.41 -0.50
N SER A 27 0.25 5.05 0.27
CA SER A 27 0.00 6.48 0.17
C SER A 27 0.18 7.17 1.52
N THR A 28 0.45 8.46 1.48
CA THR A 28 0.41 9.32 2.67
C THR A 28 -0.59 10.44 2.49
N VAL A 29 -1.10 10.95 3.61
CA VAL A 29 -1.91 12.16 3.66
C VAL A 29 -1.65 12.90 4.97
N ASN A 30 -1.81 14.21 4.94
CA ASN A 30 -1.74 15.07 6.12
C ASN A 30 -3.15 15.49 6.54
N MET A 31 -3.51 15.21 7.80
CA MET A 31 -4.77 15.66 8.40
C MET A 31 -4.70 17.05 9.03
N ASP A 32 -3.52 17.67 9.05
CA ASP A 32 -3.30 19.07 9.45
C ASP A 32 -3.84 19.41 10.85
N CYS A 33 -3.80 18.43 11.75
CA CYS A 33 -4.20 18.60 13.15
C CYS A 33 -3.39 17.67 14.05
N ARG A 34 -3.22 18.06 15.32
CA ARG A 34 -2.64 17.19 16.34
C ARG A 34 -3.67 16.17 16.79
N LEU A 35 -3.25 14.92 16.90
CA LEU A 35 -4.12 13.81 17.23
C LEU A 35 -3.71 13.15 18.55
N GLU A 36 -4.69 13.00 19.44
CA GLU A 36 -4.51 12.27 20.68
C GLU A 36 -4.73 10.77 20.43
N LEU A 37 -3.63 10.04 20.23
CA LEU A 37 -3.64 8.64 19.81
C LEU A 37 -4.34 7.70 20.81
N LYS A 38 -4.25 7.99 22.11
CA LYS A 38 -4.93 7.22 23.16
C LYS A 38 -6.45 7.31 23.02
N THR A 39 -6.97 8.52 22.83
CA THR A 39 -8.39 8.78 22.62
C THR A 39 -8.90 8.11 21.36
N ILE A 40 -8.14 8.15 20.27
CA ILE A 40 -8.48 7.43 19.04
C ILE A 40 -8.56 5.93 19.28
N ALA A 41 -7.55 5.33 19.92
CA ALA A 41 -7.50 3.90 20.18
C ALA A 41 -8.64 3.42 21.10
N LEU A 42 -9.04 4.24 22.08
CA LEU A 42 -10.11 3.89 23.02
C LEU A 42 -11.50 3.90 22.35
N HIS A 43 -11.74 4.83 21.42
CA HIS A 43 -13.07 5.02 20.83
C HIS A 43 -13.25 4.34 19.46
N ALA A 44 -12.16 4.04 18.75
CA ALA A 44 -12.22 3.40 17.45
C ALA A 44 -12.23 1.86 17.58
N ARG A 45 -13.31 1.23 17.12
CA ARG A 45 -13.51 -0.23 17.21
C ARG A 45 -12.43 -1.10 16.55
N ASN A 46 -11.75 -0.58 15.52
CA ASN A 46 -10.73 -1.32 14.76
C ASN A 46 -9.39 -0.60 14.79
N ALA A 47 -8.99 -0.12 15.98
CA ALA A 47 -7.73 0.57 16.20
C ALA A 47 -6.89 -0.16 17.27
N GLU A 48 -5.60 -0.33 16.98
CA GLU A 48 -4.62 -0.90 17.89
C GLU A 48 -3.55 0.17 18.18
N TYR A 49 -3.19 0.35 19.44
CA TYR A 49 -2.14 1.29 19.84
C TYR A 49 -1.33 0.75 21.00
N ASN A 50 -0.03 0.57 20.77
CA ASN A 50 0.93 0.24 21.81
C ASN A 50 2.17 1.14 21.65
N PRO A 51 2.26 2.25 22.41
CA PRO A 51 3.36 3.22 22.25
C PRO A 51 4.74 2.64 22.56
N LYS A 52 4.84 1.54 23.32
CA LYS A 52 6.11 0.85 23.59
C LYS A 52 6.62 0.08 22.36
N ARG A 53 5.70 -0.33 21.46
CA ARG A 53 6.01 -1.09 20.25
C ARG A 53 6.11 -0.18 19.03
N PHE A 54 5.19 0.77 18.88
CA PHE A 54 5.12 1.62 17.69
C PHE A 54 4.40 2.95 17.99
N ALA A 55 4.92 4.04 17.42
CA ALA A 55 4.47 5.41 17.71
C ALA A 55 3.18 5.84 17.00
N ALA A 56 2.50 4.94 16.30
CA ALA A 56 1.28 5.23 15.53
C ALA A 56 0.13 4.30 15.94
N VAL A 57 -1.09 4.81 15.79
CA VAL A 57 -2.30 3.98 15.86
C VAL A 57 -2.43 3.22 14.56
N ILE A 58 -2.61 1.90 14.66
CA ILE A 58 -2.88 1.02 13.53
C ILE A 58 -4.39 0.89 13.41
N MET A 59 -4.98 1.35 12.32
CA MET A 59 -6.42 1.23 12.07
C MET A 59 -6.67 0.42 10.81
N ARG A 60 -7.73 -0.40 10.79
CA ARG A 60 -8.07 -1.26 9.63
C ARG A 60 -9.53 -1.10 9.21
N ILE A 61 -9.77 -1.09 7.91
CA ILE A 61 -11.11 -1.17 7.31
C ILE A 61 -11.16 -2.29 6.28
N ARG A 62 -12.36 -2.84 6.05
CA ARG A 62 -12.58 -3.99 5.16
C ARG A 62 -12.79 -3.61 3.69
N ASP A 63 -13.31 -2.43 3.43
CA ASP A 63 -13.61 -1.95 2.08
C ASP A 63 -13.17 -0.48 1.91
N PRO A 64 -12.16 -0.19 1.07
CA PRO A 64 -11.17 -1.13 0.54
C PRO A 64 -10.35 -1.77 1.67
N LYS A 65 -10.01 -3.06 1.57
CA LYS A 65 -9.23 -3.79 2.60
C LYS A 65 -7.85 -3.15 2.75
N THR A 66 -7.69 -2.33 3.76
CA THR A 66 -6.50 -1.49 3.94
C THR A 66 -6.13 -1.36 5.41
N THR A 67 -4.91 -0.89 5.65
CA THR A 67 -4.42 -0.53 6.99
C THR A 67 -3.91 0.91 6.95
N ALA A 68 -4.26 1.69 7.96
CA ALA A 68 -3.73 3.02 8.18
C ALA A 68 -2.82 3.05 9.41
N LEU A 69 -1.71 3.78 9.30
CA LEU A 69 -0.83 4.14 10.40
C LEU A 69 -1.02 5.64 10.66
N ILE A 70 -1.58 5.99 11.82
CA ILE A 70 -1.95 7.37 12.17
C ILE A 70 -1.00 7.87 13.25
N PHE A 71 -0.28 8.95 12.94
CA PHE A 71 0.71 9.54 13.83
C PHE A 71 0.13 10.76 14.58
N ALA A 72 0.66 11.04 15.76
CA ALA A 72 0.23 12.18 16.59
C ALA A 72 0.41 13.55 15.90
N SER A 73 1.26 13.60 14.87
CA SER A 73 1.48 14.79 14.03
C SER A 73 0.33 15.10 13.05
N GLY A 74 -0.64 14.19 12.90
CA GLY A 74 -1.69 14.29 11.87
C GLY A 74 -1.30 13.66 10.53
N LYS A 75 -0.05 13.21 10.37
CA LYS A 75 0.35 12.40 9.22
C LYS A 75 -0.30 11.01 9.31
N MET A 76 -0.76 10.51 8.17
CA MET A 76 -1.26 9.15 8.03
C MET A 76 -0.62 8.47 6.84
N VAL A 77 -0.23 7.21 7.02
CA VAL A 77 0.17 6.29 5.95
C VAL A 77 -0.98 5.31 5.73
N CYS A 78 -1.33 5.04 4.48
CA CYS A 78 -2.34 4.03 4.10
C CYS A 78 -1.70 2.99 3.19
N THR A 79 -1.93 1.70 3.48
CA THR A 79 -1.38 0.56 2.75
C THR A 79 -2.44 -0.52 2.49
N GLY A 80 -2.18 -1.40 1.53
CA GLY A 80 -3.01 -2.58 1.21
C GLY A 80 -3.99 -2.38 0.06
N ALA A 81 -4.08 -1.17 -0.51
CA ALA A 81 -4.95 -0.90 -1.65
C ALA A 81 -4.37 -1.48 -2.95
N LYS A 82 -5.23 -1.90 -3.88
CA LYS A 82 -4.84 -2.46 -5.18
C LYS A 82 -4.91 -1.45 -6.34
N SER A 83 -5.41 -0.25 -6.09
CA SER A 83 -5.45 0.84 -7.07
C SER A 83 -5.34 2.20 -6.39
N GLU A 84 -4.89 3.20 -7.13
CA GLU A 84 -4.71 4.56 -6.61
C GLU A 84 -6.04 5.12 -6.10
N GLN A 85 -7.13 4.87 -6.85
CA GLN A 85 -8.47 5.29 -6.47
C GLN A 85 -8.91 4.65 -5.15
N GLN A 86 -8.65 3.34 -4.97
CA GLN A 86 -8.95 2.64 -3.72
C GLN A 86 -8.11 3.18 -2.56
N SER A 87 -6.83 3.46 -2.79
CA SER A 87 -5.93 4.05 -1.79
C SER A 87 -6.44 5.41 -1.31
N LYS A 88 -6.81 6.29 -2.26
CA LYS A 88 -7.38 7.61 -1.97
C LYS A 88 -8.73 7.51 -1.26
N LEU A 89 -9.60 6.60 -1.68
CA LEU A 89 -10.89 6.35 -1.03
C LEU A 89 -10.71 5.87 0.41
N ALA A 90 -9.81 4.91 0.64
CA ALA A 90 -9.51 4.40 1.97
C ALA A 90 -8.95 5.51 2.87
N ALA A 91 -7.98 6.29 2.41
CA ALA A 91 -7.45 7.42 3.14
C ALA A 91 -8.55 8.44 3.53
N ARG A 92 -9.49 8.73 2.63
CA ARG A 92 -10.65 9.58 2.95
C ARG A 92 -11.58 8.96 3.99
N LYS A 93 -11.83 7.65 3.93
CA LYS A 93 -12.62 6.92 4.93
C LYS A 93 -11.96 7.02 6.32
N TYR A 94 -10.64 6.85 6.41
CA TYR A 94 -9.91 7.03 7.67
C TYR A 94 -9.99 8.46 8.20
N ALA A 95 -9.74 9.48 7.38
CA ALA A 95 -9.88 10.88 7.78
C ALA A 95 -11.30 11.18 8.29
N ARG A 96 -12.32 10.61 7.64
CA ARG A 96 -13.72 10.75 8.09
C ARG A 96 -14.00 10.08 9.43
N ILE A 97 -13.38 8.93 9.72
CA ILE A 97 -13.47 8.29 11.04
C ILE A 97 -12.88 9.21 12.10
N ILE A 98 -11.70 9.79 11.84
CA ILE A 98 -11.04 10.74 12.75
C ILE A 98 -11.91 11.99 12.98
N GLN A 99 -12.54 12.53 11.94
CA GLN A 99 -13.51 13.62 12.08
C GLN A 99 -14.70 13.26 12.98
N LYS A 100 -15.25 12.04 12.85
CA LYS A 100 -16.37 11.57 13.68
C LYS A 100 -15.99 11.39 15.16
N LEU A 101 -14.70 11.23 15.45
CA LEU A 101 -14.18 11.19 16.82
C LEU A 101 -13.97 12.58 17.43
N GLY A 102 -14.30 13.66 16.71
CA GLY A 102 -14.23 15.03 17.22
C GLY A 102 -12.94 15.78 16.85
N PHE A 103 -12.03 15.18 16.09
CA PHE A 103 -10.81 15.87 15.64
C PHE A 103 -11.07 16.68 14.35
N PRO A 104 -10.54 17.91 14.22
CA PRO A 104 -10.69 18.73 13.02
C PRO A 104 -9.75 18.27 11.89
N ALA A 105 -9.82 16.99 11.51
CA ALA A 105 -8.98 16.41 10.48
C ALA A 105 -9.34 16.94 9.08
N GLN A 106 -8.32 17.37 8.36
CA GLN A 106 -8.40 17.79 6.96
C GLN A 106 -7.86 16.67 6.04
N PHE A 107 -7.91 16.89 4.73
CA PHE A 107 -7.34 15.96 3.75
C PHE A 107 -6.41 16.73 2.82
N LYS A 108 -5.17 16.91 3.25
CA LYS A 108 -4.13 17.67 2.55
C LYS A 108 -2.98 16.77 2.12
N ASP A 109 -2.27 17.17 1.08
CA ASP A 109 -1.02 16.54 0.62
C ASP A 109 -1.12 15.02 0.41
N PHE A 110 -2.24 14.57 -0.17
CA PHE A 110 -2.37 13.17 -0.55
C PHE A 110 -1.35 12.84 -1.64
N LYS A 111 -0.50 11.84 -1.38
CA LYS A 111 0.56 11.43 -2.31
C LYS A 111 0.73 9.92 -2.28
N ILE A 112 0.89 9.34 -3.47
CA ILE A 112 1.35 7.95 -3.63
C ILE A 112 2.87 7.91 -3.39
N GLN A 113 3.29 7.05 -2.47
CA GLN A 113 4.68 6.90 -2.07
C GLN A 113 5.34 5.68 -2.68
N ASN A 114 4.58 4.58 -2.82
CA ASN A 114 5.10 3.34 -3.40
C ASN A 114 3.99 2.56 -4.09
N ILE A 115 4.35 1.84 -5.14
CA ILE A 115 3.49 0.93 -5.89
C ILE A 115 4.27 -0.38 -6.05
N VAL A 116 3.68 -1.49 -5.62
CA VAL A 116 4.22 -2.83 -5.79
C VAL A 116 3.43 -3.54 -6.88
N GLY A 117 4.11 -3.95 -7.95
CA GLY A 117 3.54 -4.75 -9.03
C GLY A 117 4.17 -6.14 -9.09
N SER A 118 3.43 -7.11 -9.61
CA SER A 118 3.95 -8.43 -9.95
C SER A 118 3.46 -8.88 -11.32
N CYS A 119 4.28 -9.67 -12.00
CA CYS A 119 3.94 -10.31 -13.27
C CYS A 119 4.55 -11.70 -13.33
N ASP A 120 4.01 -12.55 -14.20
CA ASP A 120 4.50 -13.90 -14.46
C ASP A 120 4.69 -14.06 -15.97
N VAL A 121 5.92 -14.35 -16.38
CA VAL A 121 6.31 -14.50 -17.79
C VAL A 121 6.05 -15.89 -18.36
N LYS A 122 5.63 -16.85 -17.53
CA LYS A 122 5.23 -18.22 -17.94
C LYS A 122 6.34 -19.08 -18.55
N PHE A 123 7.60 -18.75 -18.34
CA PHE A 123 8.75 -19.59 -18.70
C PHE A 123 9.89 -19.43 -17.67
N PRO A 124 10.75 -20.46 -17.50
CA PRO A 124 11.88 -20.38 -16.58
C PRO A 124 12.95 -19.42 -17.09
N ILE A 125 13.55 -18.64 -16.19
CA ILE A 125 14.66 -17.72 -16.49
C ILE A 125 15.91 -18.24 -15.80
N ARG A 126 17.03 -18.29 -16.53
CA ARG A 126 18.34 -18.65 -15.97
C ARG A 126 19.00 -17.43 -15.32
N LEU A 127 18.89 -17.33 -13.99
CA LEU A 127 19.32 -16.14 -13.24
C LEU A 127 20.84 -15.97 -13.18
N GLU A 128 21.61 -17.05 -13.18
CA GLU A 128 23.08 -16.99 -13.15
C GLU A 128 23.63 -16.29 -14.40
N GLY A 129 23.09 -16.64 -15.58
CA GLY A 129 23.48 -16.03 -16.85
C GLY A 129 23.09 -14.56 -16.93
N LEU A 130 21.90 -14.21 -16.43
CA LEU A 130 21.43 -12.83 -16.36
C LEU A 130 22.31 -11.98 -15.44
N ALA A 131 22.61 -12.49 -14.24
CA ALA A 131 23.44 -11.80 -13.25
C ALA A 131 24.88 -11.59 -13.77
N TYR A 132 25.45 -12.59 -14.45
CA TYR A 132 26.76 -12.47 -15.08
C TYR A 132 26.78 -11.40 -16.18
N ALA A 133 25.78 -11.40 -17.07
CA ALA A 133 25.68 -10.43 -18.16
C ALA A 133 25.36 -8.99 -17.69
N HIS A 134 24.64 -8.84 -16.57
CA HIS A 134 24.15 -7.56 -16.06
C HIS A 134 24.54 -7.28 -14.60
N GLY A 135 25.79 -7.60 -14.23
CA GLY A 135 26.28 -7.50 -12.85
C GLY A 135 26.25 -6.08 -12.23
N HIS A 136 26.27 -5.03 -13.05
CA HIS A 136 26.13 -3.65 -12.56
C HIS A 136 24.72 -3.33 -12.01
N PHE A 137 23.70 -4.08 -12.42
CA PHE A 137 22.29 -3.83 -12.05
C PHE A 137 21.68 -5.00 -11.28
N SER A 138 22.41 -6.10 -11.13
CA SER A 138 21.89 -7.37 -10.61
C SER A 138 22.76 -7.88 -9.47
N SER A 139 22.11 -8.29 -8.39
CA SER A 139 22.74 -9.04 -7.30
C SER A 139 21.96 -10.32 -7.10
N TYR A 140 22.64 -11.47 -7.26
CA TYR A 140 22.04 -12.79 -7.14
C TYR A 140 22.86 -13.62 -6.15
N GLU A 141 22.30 -13.80 -4.96
CA GLU A 141 22.88 -14.58 -3.86
C GLU A 141 21.87 -15.66 -3.45
N PRO A 142 21.94 -16.87 -4.06
CA PRO A 142 20.92 -17.89 -3.83
C PRO A 142 20.85 -18.35 -2.37
N GLU A 143 21.99 -18.41 -1.66
CA GLU A 143 22.07 -18.88 -0.28
C GLU A 143 21.49 -17.89 0.75
N CYS A 144 21.43 -16.59 0.44
CA CYS A 144 20.88 -15.57 1.34
C CYS A 144 19.35 -15.54 1.39
N GLN A 145 18.66 -16.08 0.36
CA GLN A 145 17.20 -16.02 0.27
C GLN A 145 16.49 -17.18 0.97
N ASP A 146 17.19 -18.28 1.26
CA ASP A 146 16.64 -19.48 1.92
C ASP A 146 16.47 -19.34 3.45
N GLN A 147 16.87 -18.21 4.04
CA GLN A 147 16.84 -17.98 5.50
C GLN A 147 15.66 -17.12 6.00
N ARG A 148 14.60 -16.90 5.21
CA ARG A 148 13.45 -16.05 5.60
C ARG A 148 12.09 -16.70 5.43
#